data_AF-A0A846E2C0-F1
#
_entry.id   AF-A0A846E2C0-F1
#
_cell.length_a   1.000
_cell.length_b   1.000
_cell.length_c   1.000
_cell.angle_alpha   90.00
_cell.angle_beta   90.00
_cell.angle_gamma   90.00
#
_symmetry.space_group_name_H-M   'P 1'
#
loop_
_entity.id
_entity.type
_entity.pdbx_description
1 polymer ?
#
loop_
_entity_poly.entity_id
_entity_poly.type
_entity_poly.pdbx_seq_one_letter_code
_entity_poly.pdbx_strand_id
1 'polypeptide(L)' 'MHLPNRLHAPAILQTLQVVADPVQFLDTCAQRYGDTFTTRVLGFNSPPVVFFGNPKALQ' A
#
# COMPACT_ATOMS: atom_id res chain seq x y z
N MET A 1 0.65 -34.38 -8.64
CA MET A 1 0.86 -33.68 -7.36
C MET A 1 -0.50 -33.29 -6.80
N HIS A 2 -0.82 -33.68 -5.56
CA HIS A 2 -2.09 -33.36 -4.89
C HIS A 2 -1.84 -32.14 -4.00
N LEU A 3 -2.55 -31.04 -4.24
CA LEU A 3 -2.52 -29.86 -3.36
C LEU A 3 -3.60 -30.03 -2.29
N PRO A 4 -3.26 -30.20 -1.01
CA PRO A 4 -4.26 -30.34 0.05
C PRO A 4 -4.83 -28.96 0.42
N ASN A 5 -6.13 -28.93 0.77
CA ASN A 5 -6.89 -27.75 1.24
C ASN A 5 -6.90 -26.53 0.29
N ARG A 6 -7.79 -26.56 -0.71
CA ARG A 6 -8.05 -25.40 -1.58
C ARG A 6 -8.90 -24.35 -0.87
N LEU A 7 -8.48 -23.09 -0.91
CA LEU A 7 -9.32 -21.98 -0.47
C LEU A 7 -10.52 -21.82 -1.42
N HIS A 8 -11.72 -21.81 -0.86
CA HIS A 8 -12.98 -21.66 -1.59
C HIS A 8 -13.42 -20.19 -1.75
N ALA A 9 -12.51 -19.22 -1.60
CA ALA A 9 -12.78 -17.82 -1.89
C ALA A 9 -12.60 -17.54 -3.40
N PRO A 10 -13.34 -16.60 -4.00
CA PRO A 10 -13.09 -16.18 -5.38
C PRO A 10 -11.66 -15.66 -5.55
N ALA A 11 -10.97 -16.07 -6.63
CA ALA A 11 -9.54 -15.77 -6.83
C ALA A 11 -9.21 -14.26 -6.76
N ILE A 12 -10.13 -13.40 -7.20
CA ILE A 12 -10.02 -11.93 -7.16
C ILE A 12 -9.90 -11.39 -5.72
N LEU A 13 -10.64 -11.95 -4.76
CA LEU A 13 -10.55 -11.54 -3.35
C LEU A 13 -9.25 -12.02 -2.69
N GLN A 14 -8.74 -13.18 -3.11
CA GLN A 14 -7.44 -13.68 -2.64
C GLN A 14 -6.30 -12.78 -3.14
N THR A 15 -6.37 -12.29 -4.38
CA THR A 15 -5.38 -11.33 -4.92
C THR A 15 -5.46 -9.96 -4.25
N LEU A 16 -6.66 -9.41 -4.02
CA LEU A 16 -6.85 -8.14 -3.30
C LEU A 16 -6.33 -8.20 -1.84
N GLN A 17 -6.46 -9.35 -1.17
CA GLN A 17 -5.86 -9.59 0.15
C GLN A 17 -4.33 -9.70 0.12
N VAL A 18 -3.75 -10.13 -1.00
CA VAL A 18 -2.28 -10.18 -1.17
C VAL A 18 -1.71 -8.80 -1.52
N VAL A 19 -2.53 -7.89 -2.06
CA VAL A 19 -2.11 -6.56 -2.51
C VAL A 19 -2.41 -5.45 -1.49
N ALA A 20 -3.33 -5.62 -0.54
CA ALA A 20 -3.57 -4.68 0.59
C ALA A 20 -3.35 -3.20 0.19
N ASP A 21 -4.11 -2.79 -0.83
CA ASP A 21 -4.13 -1.51 -1.56
C ASP A 21 -3.20 -0.37 -1.07
N PRO A 22 -1.90 -0.41 -1.41
CA PRO A 22 -0.96 0.67 -1.07
C PRO A 22 -1.36 1.99 -1.74
N VAL A 23 -2.06 1.96 -2.86
CA VAL A 23 -2.51 3.17 -3.57
C VAL A 23 -3.60 3.85 -2.76
N GLN A 24 -4.62 3.10 -2.30
CA GLN A 24 -5.67 3.66 -1.45
C GLN A 24 -5.11 4.24 -0.14
N PHE A 25 -4.09 3.60 0.44
CA PHE A 25 -3.38 4.14 1.60
C PHE A 25 -2.71 5.48 1.28
N LEU A 26 -1.95 5.56 0.18
CA LEU A 26 -1.29 6.80 -0.23
C LEU A 26 -2.29 7.90 -0.59
N ASP A 27 -3.40 7.58 -1.25
CA ASP A 27 -4.48 8.51 -1.57
C ASP A 27 -5.16 9.05 -0.31
N THR A 28 -5.41 8.18 0.67
CA THR A 28 -5.97 8.59 1.96
C THR A 28 -5.02 9.53 2.71
N CYS A 29 -3.72 9.25 2.66
CA CYS A 29 -2.69 10.14 3.21
C CYS A 29 -2.63 11.47 2.46
N ALA A 30 -2.69 11.46 1.12
CA ALA A 30 -2.67 12.67 0.31
C ALA A 30 -3.90 13.55 0.56
N GLN A 31 -5.10 12.96 0.68
CA GLN A 31 -6.32 13.70 1.02
C GLN A 31 -6.27 14.34 2.41
N ARG A 32 -5.60 13.68 3.36
CA ARG A 32 -5.56 14.12 4.76
C ARG A 32 -4.41 15.09 5.05
N TYR A 33 -3.27 14.92 4.40
CA TYR A 33 -2.02 15.61 4.73
C TYR A 33 -1.44 16.42 3.55
N GLY A 34 -2.05 16.36 2.38
CA GLY A 34 -1.61 17.03 1.16
C GLY A 34 -0.58 16.23 0.36
N ASP A 35 -0.04 16.86 -0.69
CA ASP A 35 0.83 16.19 -1.67
C ASP A 35 2.17 15.69 -1.10
N THR A 36 2.57 16.11 0.10
CA THR A 36 3.82 15.68 0.73
C THR A 36 3.55 15.22 2.14
N PHE A 37 3.84 13.95 2.44
CA PHE A 37 3.65 13.39 3.77
C PHE A 37 4.72 12.36 4.11
N THR A 38 4.92 12.15 5.40
CA THR A 38 5.92 11.21 5.94
C THR A 38 5.21 10.09 6.65
N THR A 39 5.55 8.84 6.31
CA THR A 39 4.96 7.66 6.95
C THR A 39 5.98 6.55 7.11
N ARG A 40 5.66 5.58 7.95
CA ARG A 40 6.47 4.41 8.26
C ARG A 40 5.76 3.15 7.77
N VAL A 41 5.97 2.82 6.50
CA VAL A 41 5.21 1.76 5.79
C VAL A 41 5.91 0.40 5.78
N LEU A 42 7.14 0.27 6.29
CA LEU A 42 7.91 -0.98 6.31
C LEU A 42 8.16 -1.52 7.74
N GLY A 43 7.26 -1.19 8.68
CA GLY A 43 7.31 -1.63 10.09
C GLY A 43 7.92 -0.61 11.04
N PHE A 44 7.71 -0.79 12.35
CA PHE A 44 8.01 0.21 13.40
C PHE A 44 9.48 0.67 13.48
N ASN A 45 10.42 -0.18 13.04
CA ASN A 45 11.86 0.14 13.01
C ASN A 45 12.34 0.65 11.65
N SER A 46 11.45 0.78 10.65
CA SER A 46 11.86 1.32 9.35
C SER A 46 12.14 2.82 9.47
N PRO A 47 13.09 3.35 8.66
CA PRO A 47 13.21 4.80 8.56
C PRO A 47 11.88 5.39 8.06
N PRO A 48 11.56 6.62 8.48
CA PRO A 48 10.44 7.34 7.90
C PRO A 48 10.69 7.55 6.39
N VAL A 49 9.66 7.30 5.59
CA VAL A 49 9.69 7.52 4.14
C VAL A 49 8.87 8.76 3.84
N VAL A 50 9.46 9.69 3.10
CA VAL A 50 8.78 10.88 2.60
C VAL A 50 8.21 10.56 1.23
N PHE A 51 6.91 10.77 1.07
CA PHE A 51 6.20 10.62 -0.19
C PHE A 51 5.95 11.98 -0.80
N PHE A 52 6.20 12.08 -2.11
CA PHE A 52 5.92 13.27 -2.92
C PHE A 52 4.91 12.90 -4.00
N GLY A 53 3.72 13.48 -3.92
CA GLY A 53 2.64 13.35 -4.90
C GLY A 53 2.67 14.42 -5.99
N ASN A 54 3.43 15.51 -5.78
CA ASN A 54 3.54 16.60 -6.75
C ASN A 54 4.81 16.48 -7.60
N PRO A 55 4.72 16.36 -8.94
CA PRO A 55 5.88 16.27 -9.83
C PRO A 55 6.87 17.43 -9.72
N LYS A 56 6.39 18.63 -9.33
CA LYS A 56 7.26 19.81 -9.12
C LYS A 56 8.22 19.64 -7.95
N ALA A 57 7.96 18.70 -7.02
CA ALA A 57 8.88 18.41 -5.92
C ALA A 57 10.14 17.66 -6.36
N LEU A 58 10.17 17.14 -7.60
CA LEU A 58 11.31 16.43 -8.19
C LEU A 58 12.15 17.29 -9.13
N GLN A 59 11.74 18.54 -9.37
CA GLN A 59 12.42 19.51 -10.24
C GLN A 59 13.47 20.30 -9.46
#